data_AF-A0A7G2CHZ2-F1
#
_entry.id   AF-A0A7G2CHZ2-F1
#
_cell.length_a   1.000
_cell.length_b   1.000
_cell.length_c   1.000
_cell.angle_alpha   90.00
_cell.angle_beta   90.00
_cell.angle_gamma   90.00
#
_symmetry.space_group_name_H-M   'P 1'
#
loop_
_entity.id
_entity.type
_entity.pdbx_description
1 polymer ?
#
loop_
_entity_poly.entity_id
_entity_poly.type
_entity_poly.pdbx_seq_one_letter_code
_entity_poly.pdbx_strand_id
1 'polypeptide(L)'
;MPTPIPLVGGKNILLEADGAVLTITTDLSKDFGLSSTGKSVTVASTSGNKPLGSSNAFLGLNIFTKSIEARDLSGVSSLLGDFTDMGEGCQWRVLEDKKTLCIKIDFSTVKEREASSGKSFLLACSKGNKPIGSTGIVCGLNCYRPVDKAFEVGKLCEATAGATNLTYPSKKAFDHFEADFSAPNCFQVRYTFVKGALKDKEIAKMPSFFVDGITTALLIGEIQKKKKADPAETVDPNRSGLLEHENIKNVKVDCKKTDEETFQLTITIDPTKTFGRTGSAKSLMVATSSGYREVLYKGLPVCRLNLNFYKSAKITDDEVRAVLEELLGGLSHEAVTALSFKTVLKDVLTKLGLEESHGEAIKEMVKNNVKDIIGKMEQ
;
A
#
# COMPACT_ATOMS: atom_id res chain seq x y z
N MET A 1 -10.30 14.12 -24.89
CA MET A 1 -9.29 14.07 -23.82
C MET A 1 -9.71 12.99 -22.83
N PRO A 2 -8.79 12.16 -22.35
CA PRO A 2 -9.13 11.15 -21.34
C PRO A 2 -9.73 11.82 -20.10
N THR A 3 -10.77 11.22 -19.52
CA THR A 3 -11.42 11.79 -18.34
C THR A 3 -10.53 11.56 -17.10
N PRO A 4 -10.25 12.57 -16.25
CA PRO A 4 -9.55 12.36 -15.00
C PRO A 4 -10.29 11.37 -14.09
N ILE A 5 -9.59 10.37 -13.58
CA ILE A 5 -10.17 9.37 -12.68
C ILE A 5 -9.56 9.44 -11.27
N PRO A 6 -10.32 9.16 -10.21
CA PRO A 6 -9.76 9.08 -8.86
C PRO A 6 -8.67 8.00 -8.73
N LEU A 7 -7.54 8.35 -8.11
CA LEU A 7 -6.51 7.38 -7.76
C LEU A 7 -6.99 6.48 -6.63
N VAL A 8 -7.02 5.18 -6.89
CA VAL A 8 -7.42 4.16 -5.94
C VAL A 8 -6.56 4.16 -4.67
N GLY A 9 -7.22 4.28 -3.52
CA GLY A 9 -6.58 4.32 -2.21
C GLY A 9 -5.74 5.60 -1.97
N GLY A 10 -5.76 6.54 -2.91
CA GLY A 10 -5.31 7.91 -2.71
C GLY A 10 -6.42 8.76 -2.09
N LYS A 11 -6.05 9.96 -1.66
CA LYS A 11 -6.94 10.98 -1.13
C LYS A 11 -6.79 12.22 -2.00
N ASN A 12 -7.89 12.68 -2.59
CA ASN A 12 -7.94 13.93 -3.37
C ASN A 12 -6.91 13.98 -4.51
N ILE A 13 -6.81 12.88 -5.25
CA ILE A 13 -5.96 12.78 -6.43
C ILE A 13 -6.79 12.24 -7.57
N LEU A 14 -6.84 12.99 -8.66
CA LEU A 14 -7.31 12.52 -9.95
C LEU A 14 -6.11 12.32 -10.88
N LEU A 15 -6.13 11.24 -11.65
CA LEU A 15 -5.12 10.92 -12.66
C LEU A 15 -5.75 10.93 -14.04
N GLU A 16 -5.02 11.49 -15.00
CA GLU A 16 -5.29 11.42 -16.42
C GLU A 16 -3.98 11.07 -17.12
N ALA A 17 -4.00 10.06 -17.99
CA ALA A 17 -2.84 9.68 -18.78
C ALA A 17 -3.22 9.76 -20.25
N ASP A 18 -2.42 10.52 -20.99
CA ASP A 18 -2.52 10.68 -22.44
C ASP A 18 -1.18 10.30 -23.07
N GLY A 19 -1.08 9.06 -23.55
CA GLY A 19 0.16 8.49 -24.05
C GLY A 19 1.25 8.47 -22.98
N ALA A 20 2.29 9.29 -23.19
CA ALA A 20 3.44 9.43 -22.28
C ALA A 20 3.28 10.57 -21.25
N VAL A 21 2.14 11.26 -21.23
CA VAL A 21 1.90 12.38 -20.31
C VAL A 21 0.97 11.92 -19.20
N LEU A 22 1.42 12.05 -17.95
CA LEU A 22 0.57 11.90 -16.76
C LEU A 22 0.23 13.28 -16.20
N THR A 23 -1.07 13.55 -16.10
CA THR A 23 -1.63 14.71 -15.41
C THR A 23 -2.24 14.27 -14.09
N ILE A 24 -1.88 14.97 -13.02
CA ILE A 24 -2.32 14.71 -11.65
C ILE A 24 -3.04 15.97 -11.15
N THR A 25 -4.28 15.84 -10.72
CA THR A 25 -5.11 16.97 -10.29
C THR A 25 -5.60 16.78 -8.84
N THR A 26 -5.59 17.85 -8.05
CA THR A 26 -5.95 17.85 -6.62
C THR A 26 -6.58 19.18 -6.20
N ASP A 27 -7.60 19.12 -5.34
CA ASP A 27 -8.27 20.31 -4.79
C ASP A 27 -7.62 20.74 -3.46
N LEU A 28 -6.86 21.84 -3.47
CA LEU A 28 -6.11 22.38 -2.33
C LEU A 28 -7.01 22.84 -1.16
N SER A 29 -8.31 23.03 -1.39
CA SER A 29 -9.28 23.42 -0.36
C SER A 29 -9.69 22.27 0.55
N LYS A 30 -9.46 21.01 0.12
CA LYS A 30 -9.85 19.83 0.89
C LYS A 30 -8.90 19.56 2.05
N ASP A 31 -9.43 18.89 3.05
CA ASP A 31 -8.67 18.36 4.19
C ASP A 31 -9.11 16.92 4.45
N PHE A 32 -8.16 16.10 4.90
CA PHE A 32 -8.36 14.69 5.22
C PHE A 32 -7.82 14.35 6.60
N GLY A 33 -7.87 15.34 7.49
CA GLY A 33 -7.38 15.26 8.86
C GLY A 33 -5.86 15.21 8.98
N LEU A 34 -5.43 15.01 10.22
CA LEU A 34 -4.01 14.99 10.58
C LEU A 34 -3.26 13.84 9.89
N SER A 35 -1.99 14.09 9.58
CA SER A 35 -1.06 13.09 9.08
C SER A 35 -0.84 11.98 10.11
N SER A 36 -0.17 10.90 9.69
CA SER A 36 0.08 9.75 10.58
C SER A 36 0.88 10.11 11.84
N THR A 37 1.62 11.22 11.81
CA THR A 37 2.43 11.70 12.93
C THR A 37 1.76 12.81 13.73
N GLY A 38 0.55 13.26 13.34
CA GLY A 38 -0.15 14.37 13.98
C GLY A 38 0.44 15.77 13.69
N LYS A 39 1.55 15.86 12.94
CA LYS A 39 2.31 17.13 12.79
C LYS A 39 1.80 18.05 11.67
N SER A 40 0.88 17.58 10.84
CA SER A 40 0.42 18.31 9.66
C SER A 40 -0.98 17.86 9.27
N VAL A 41 -1.70 18.68 8.51
CA VAL A 41 -3.01 18.34 7.93
C VAL A 41 -2.83 17.87 6.49
N THR A 42 -3.41 16.72 6.16
CA THR A 42 -3.32 16.13 4.81
C THR A 42 -4.31 16.83 3.88
N VAL A 43 -3.82 17.36 2.77
CA VAL A 43 -4.63 17.96 1.69
C VAL A 43 -4.85 16.94 0.57
N ALA A 44 -3.80 16.24 0.18
CA ALA A 44 -3.87 15.11 -0.76
C ALA A 44 -2.72 14.13 -0.51
N SER A 45 -2.93 12.86 -0.83
CA SER A 45 -1.87 11.86 -0.71
C SER A 45 -2.16 10.64 -1.58
N THR A 46 -1.12 10.05 -2.18
CA THR A 46 -1.20 8.72 -2.78
C THR A 46 -1.31 7.62 -1.73
N SER A 47 -1.18 7.92 -0.43
CA SER A 47 -1.15 6.94 0.66
C SER A 47 -0.02 5.90 0.50
N GLY A 48 1.18 6.38 0.13
CA GLY A 48 2.34 5.54 -0.19
C GLY A 48 2.63 5.50 -1.70
N ASN A 49 3.53 4.61 -2.11
CA ASN A 49 3.91 4.48 -3.52
C ASN A 49 2.86 3.65 -4.26
N LYS A 50 2.14 4.27 -5.19
CA LYS A 50 1.06 3.64 -5.96
C LYS A 50 1.54 3.26 -7.35
N PRO A 51 1.30 2.01 -7.82
CA PRO A 51 1.66 1.63 -9.17
C PRO A 51 0.87 2.45 -10.19
N LEU A 52 1.52 2.84 -11.28
CA LEU A 52 0.89 3.49 -12.42
C LEU A 52 0.53 2.43 -13.47
N GLY A 53 -0.55 1.69 -13.23
CA GLY A 53 -0.94 0.54 -14.06
C GLY A 53 0.11 -0.57 -14.01
N SER A 54 0.30 -1.29 -15.12
CA SER A 54 1.38 -2.28 -15.25
C SER A 54 2.69 -1.71 -15.84
N SER A 55 2.87 -0.38 -15.84
CA SER A 55 4.06 0.29 -16.41
C SER A 55 5.38 0.07 -15.65
N ASN A 56 5.37 -0.62 -14.50
CA ASN A 56 6.47 -0.71 -13.53
C ASN A 56 6.88 0.62 -12.86
N ALA A 57 6.20 1.73 -13.15
CA ALA A 57 6.37 2.99 -12.44
C ALA A 57 5.48 3.06 -11.19
N PHE A 58 5.97 3.77 -10.18
CA PHE A 58 5.29 4.02 -8.92
C PHE A 58 5.27 5.53 -8.63
N LEU A 59 4.11 6.04 -8.24
CA LEU A 59 3.88 7.43 -7.87
C LEU A 59 3.68 7.55 -6.34
N GLY A 60 4.50 8.37 -5.72
CA GLY A 60 4.31 8.88 -4.36
C GLY A 60 4.07 10.39 -4.41
N LEU A 61 2.93 10.85 -3.91
CA LEU A 61 2.58 12.27 -3.80
C LEU A 61 2.02 12.54 -2.41
N ASN A 62 2.51 13.59 -1.76
CA ASN A 62 1.98 14.09 -0.49
C ASN A 62 1.84 15.61 -0.56
N ILE A 63 0.64 16.09 -0.26
CA ILE A 63 0.32 17.51 -0.17
C ILE A 63 -0.26 17.75 1.21
N PHE A 64 0.33 18.67 1.96
CA PHE A 64 -0.05 18.93 3.34
C PHE A 64 0.21 20.38 3.73
N THR A 65 -0.47 20.83 4.77
CA THR A 65 -0.22 22.10 5.45
C THR A 65 0.14 21.83 6.91
N LYS A 66 0.82 22.78 7.57
CA LYS A 66 1.11 22.68 9.01
C LYS A 66 -0.19 22.65 9.82
N SER A 67 -1.14 23.51 9.48
CA SER A 67 -2.48 23.56 10.09
C SER A 67 -3.48 24.19 9.11
N ILE A 68 -4.77 24.10 9.41
CA ILE A 68 -5.82 24.70 8.56
C ILE A 68 -5.72 26.23 8.60
N GLU A 69 -5.37 26.80 9.74
CA GLU A 69 -5.23 28.25 9.94
C GLU A 69 -4.04 28.82 9.16
N ALA A 70 -2.99 28.02 8.97
CA ALA A 70 -1.84 28.38 8.16
C ALA A 70 -2.10 28.31 6.65
N ARG A 71 -3.27 27.80 6.21
CA ARG A 71 -3.60 27.64 4.81
C ARG A 71 -4.30 28.89 4.26
N ASP A 72 -3.66 29.54 3.30
CA ASP A 72 -4.22 30.69 2.58
C ASP A 72 -4.19 30.47 1.06
N LEU A 73 -5.33 30.11 0.46
CA LEU A 73 -5.40 29.85 -0.98
C LEU A 73 -5.23 31.11 -1.84
N SER A 74 -5.26 32.32 -1.29
CA SER A 74 -4.95 33.53 -2.07
C SER A 74 -3.47 33.57 -2.51
N GLY A 75 -2.61 32.84 -1.80
CA GLY A 75 -1.18 32.72 -2.06
C GLY A 75 -0.77 31.93 -3.31
N VAL A 76 -1.72 31.47 -4.13
CA VAL A 76 -1.43 30.67 -5.34
C VAL A 76 -0.96 31.50 -6.55
N SER A 77 -0.99 32.83 -6.46
CA SER A 77 -0.82 33.74 -7.60
C SER A 77 0.45 33.47 -8.44
N SER A 78 1.54 33.02 -7.82
CA SER A 78 2.80 32.69 -8.50
C SER A 78 2.74 31.42 -9.36
N LEU A 79 1.67 30.64 -9.26
CA LEU A 79 1.47 29.36 -9.96
C LEU A 79 0.27 29.40 -10.91
N LEU A 80 -0.36 30.56 -11.10
CA LEU A 80 -1.43 30.73 -12.10
C LEU A 80 -0.82 30.84 -13.51
N GLY A 81 -1.55 30.35 -14.52
CA GLY A 81 -1.16 30.43 -15.93
C GLY A 81 -0.46 29.18 -16.45
N ASP A 82 0.75 29.36 -16.96
CA ASP A 82 1.53 28.28 -17.58
C ASP A 82 2.15 27.33 -16.56
N PHE A 83 2.49 26.12 -17.02
CA PHE A 83 3.22 25.16 -16.22
C PHE A 83 4.62 25.69 -15.90
N THR A 84 5.00 25.59 -14.63
CA THR A 84 6.34 25.91 -14.13
C THR A 84 7.03 24.65 -13.62
N ASP A 85 8.36 24.63 -13.66
CA ASP A 85 9.11 23.48 -13.17
C ASP A 85 8.96 23.33 -11.65
N MET A 86 8.52 22.15 -11.21
CA MET A 86 8.39 21.81 -9.79
C MET A 86 9.67 21.15 -9.25
N GLY A 87 10.43 20.51 -10.14
CA GLY A 87 11.62 19.75 -9.82
C GLY A 87 12.22 19.12 -11.07
N GLU A 88 12.54 17.83 -11.01
CA GLU A 88 13.09 17.07 -12.13
C GLU A 88 11.98 16.26 -12.78
N GLY A 89 11.79 16.42 -14.09
CA GLY A 89 10.81 15.65 -14.87
C GLY A 89 9.34 15.95 -14.53
N CYS A 90 9.05 16.97 -13.74
CA CYS A 90 7.68 17.34 -13.37
C CYS A 90 7.49 18.86 -13.33
N GLN A 91 6.31 19.28 -13.78
CA GLN A 91 5.87 20.66 -13.83
C GLN A 91 4.53 20.78 -13.14
N TRP A 92 4.16 21.98 -12.72
CA TRP A 92 2.89 22.23 -12.04
C TRP A 92 2.33 23.61 -12.33
N ARG A 93 1.04 23.78 -12.05
CA ARG A 93 0.35 25.06 -12.00
C ARG A 93 -0.90 24.94 -11.13
N VAL A 94 -1.48 26.07 -10.77
CA VAL A 94 -2.82 26.15 -10.19
C VAL A 94 -3.77 26.65 -11.28
N LEU A 95 -4.92 26.00 -11.41
CA LEU A 95 -5.94 26.37 -12.39
C LEU A 95 -6.61 27.69 -11.99
N GLU A 96 -7.36 28.29 -12.92
CA GLU A 96 -8.02 29.59 -12.73
C GLU A 96 -9.02 29.62 -11.57
N ASP A 97 -9.50 28.46 -11.11
CA ASP A 97 -10.34 28.33 -9.92
C ASP A 97 -9.60 28.60 -8.60
N LYS A 98 -8.27 28.84 -8.66
CA LYS A 98 -7.37 29.16 -7.55
C LYS A 98 -7.26 28.10 -6.46
N LYS A 99 -7.82 26.91 -6.68
CA LYS A 99 -7.82 25.81 -5.70
C LYS A 99 -7.36 24.49 -6.29
N THR A 100 -7.41 24.33 -7.60
CA THR A 100 -7.01 23.07 -8.24
C THR A 100 -5.55 23.13 -8.65
N LEU A 101 -4.71 22.34 -7.98
CA LEU A 101 -3.33 22.12 -8.41
C LEU A 101 -3.31 21.04 -9.49
N CYS A 102 -2.58 21.32 -10.56
CA CYS A 102 -2.36 20.44 -11.70
C CYS A 102 -0.86 20.19 -11.82
N ILE A 103 -0.44 18.93 -11.72
CA ILE A 103 0.95 18.49 -11.90
C ILE A 103 1.02 17.66 -13.18
N LYS A 104 2.05 17.90 -13.99
CA LYS A 104 2.29 17.19 -15.25
C LYS A 104 3.66 16.52 -15.22
N ILE A 105 3.71 15.26 -15.65
CA ILE A 105 4.93 14.50 -15.92
C ILE A 105 4.87 14.08 -17.39
N ASP A 106 5.81 14.56 -18.19
CA ASP A 106 5.95 14.12 -19.58
C ASP A 106 7.10 13.12 -19.68
N PHE A 107 6.74 11.83 -19.67
CA PHE A 107 7.70 10.74 -19.68
C PHE A 107 8.50 10.63 -20.99
N SER A 108 8.11 11.34 -22.06
CA SER A 108 8.92 11.42 -23.28
C SER A 108 10.18 12.28 -23.10
N THR A 109 10.17 13.16 -22.10
CA THR A 109 11.25 14.12 -21.83
C THR A 109 12.05 13.81 -20.56
N VAL A 110 11.51 12.92 -19.71
CA VAL A 110 12.12 12.49 -18.46
C VAL A 110 13.47 11.83 -18.71
N LYS A 111 14.47 12.23 -17.92
CA LYS A 111 15.76 11.54 -17.83
C LYS A 111 15.78 10.71 -16.56
N GLU A 112 16.00 9.40 -16.71
CA GLU A 112 16.12 8.53 -15.56
C GLU A 112 17.38 8.84 -14.76
N ARG A 113 17.24 8.88 -13.44
CA ARG A 113 18.38 9.07 -12.52
C ARG A 113 18.36 8.02 -11.44
N GLU A 114 19.49 7.38 -11.18
CA GLU A 114 19.59 6.42 -10.09
C GLU A 114 19.30 7.11 -8.74
N ALA A 115 18.43 6.50 -7.95
CA ALA A 115 18.12 6.96 -6.60
C ALA A 115 19.29 6.65 -5.66
N SER A 116 19.44 7.43 -4.59
CA SER A 116 20.49 7.22 -3.58
C SER A 116 20.47 5.85 -2.91
N SER A 117 19.33 5.14 -2.98
CA SER A 117 19.20 3.78 -2.46
C SER A 117 19.86 2.71 -3.33
N GLY A 118 20.20 3.00 -4.59
CA GLY A 118 20.67 2.02 -5.58
C GLY A 118 19.62 0.97 -5.98
N LYS A 119 18.36 1.13 -5.56
CA LYS A 119 17.27 0.15 -5.79
C LYS A 119 16.22 0.62 -6.80
N SER A 120 16.31 1.86 -7.24
CA SER A 120 15.33 2.46 -8.16
C SER A 120 15.95 3.54 -9.04
N PHE A 121 15.31 3.80 -10.16
CA PHE A 121 15.53 4.98 -10.99
C PHE A 121 14.36 5.94 -10.81
N LEU A 122 14.68 7.19 -10.49
CA LEU A 122 13.73 8.29 -10.46
C LEU A 122 13.38 8.70 -11.89
N LEU A 123 12.08 8.77 -12.14
CA LEU A 123 11.48 9.29 -13.37
C LEU A 123 11.10 10.76 -13.19
N ALA A 124 10.54 11.12 -12.04
CA ALA A 124 10.28 12.51 -11.70
C ALA A 124 10.40 12.72 -10.19
N CYS A 125 10.85 13.89 -9.74
CA CYS A 125 10.81 14.23 -8.33
C CYS A 125 10.74 15.72 -8.09
N SER A 126 10.07 16.13 -7.02
CA SER A 126 10.01 17.52 -6.58
C SER A 126 11.29 17.99 -5.88
N LYS A 127 12.29 17.12 -5.68
CA LYS A 127 13.51 17.40 -4.89
C LYS A 127 13.19 17.93 -3.49
N GLY A 128 12.39 17.15 -2.73
CA GLY A 128 11.91 17.51 -1.40
C GLY A 128 10.53 18.17 -1.42
N ASN A 129 10.08 18.68 -0.28
CA ASN A 129 8.78 19.34 -0.19
C ASN A 129 8.88 20.77 -0.75
N LYS A 130 8.03 21.08 -1.73
CA LYS A 130 7.97 22.38 -2.40
C LYS A 130 6.76 23.18 -1.93
N PRO A 131 6.91 24.45 -1.55
CA PRO A 131 5.78 25.30 -1.18
C PRO A 131 4.93 25.60 -2.43
N ILE A 132 3.61 25.55 -2.27
CA ILE A 132 2.65 25.98 -3.30
C ILE A 132 2.42 27.47 -3.09
N GLY A 133 3.18 28.30 -3.79
CA GLY A 133 3.18 29.76 -3.60
C GLY A 133 3.39 30.15 -2.14
N SER A 134 2.63 31.13 -1.65
CA SER A 134 2.62 31.55 -0.24
C SER A 134 1.47 30.94 0.56
N THR A 135 0.89 29.82 0.10
CA THR A 135 -0.35 29.29 0.68
C THR A 135 -0.21 28.59 2.02
N GLY A 136 1.02 28.35 2.49
CA GLY A 136 1.30 27.47 3.63
C GLY A 136 1.18 25.97 3.31
N ILE A 137 0.74 25.60 2.11
CA ILE A 137 0.70 24.21 1.64
C ILE A 137 2.06 23.85 1.01
N VAL A 138 2.52 22.63 1.27
CA VAL A 138 3.71 22.04 0.66
C VAL A 138 3.36 20.75 -0.06
N CYS A 139 4.10 20.46 -1.14
CA CYS A 139 3.91 19.31 -2.00
C CYS A 139 5.24 18.55 -2.20
N GLY A 140 5.25 17.27 -1.92
CA GLY A 140 6.34 16.35 -2.22
C GLY A 140 5.91 15.28 -3.21
N LEU A 141 6.66 15.11 -4.29
CA LEU A 141 6.38 14.13 -5.34
C LEU A 141 7.65 13.31 -5.65
N ASN A 142 7.46 12.00 -5.79
CA ASN A 142 8.42 11.08 -6.40
C ASN A 142 7.69 10.14 -7.35
N CYS A 143 8.23 9.97 -8.55
CA CYS A 143 7.87 8.92 -9.48
C CYS A 143 9.13 8.12 -9.79
N TYR A 144 9.08 6.79 -9.66
CA TYR A 144 10.25 5.93 -9.84
C TYR A 144 9.87 4.57 -10.39
N ARG A 145 10.87 3.86 -10.92
CA ARG A 145 10.78 2.43 -11.26
C ARG A 145 11.90 1.63 -10.59
N PRO A 146 11.70 0.34 -10.26
CA PRO A 146 12.76 -0.52 -9.74
C PRO A 146 13.93 -0.68 -10.72
N VAL A 147 15.16 -0.88 -10.22
CA VAL A 147 16.36 -1.06 -11.06
C VAL A 147 16.29 -2.29 -11.97
N ASP A 148 15.59 -3.34 -11.52
CA ASP A 148 15.45 -4.63 -12.21
C ASP A 148 14.25 -4.68 -13.18
N LYS A 149 13.56 -3.57 -13.37
CA LYS A 149 12.39 -3.46 -14.26
C LYS A 149 12.55 -2.30 -15.22
N ALA A 150 12.23 -2.53 -16.49
CA ALA A 150 12.10 -1.45 -17.46
C ALA A 150 10.79 -0.69 -17.24
N PHE A 151 10.82 0.62 -17.44
CA PHE A 151 9.61 1.44 -17.43
C PHE A 151 8.88 1.26 -18.77
N GLU A 152 7.63 0.83 -18.72
CA GLU A 152 6.80 0.55 -19.90
C GLU A 152 5.77 1.66 -20.09
N VAL A 153 6.20 2.79 -20.69
CA VAL A 153 5.37 4.00 -20.84
C VAL A 153 4.04 3.75 -21.56
N GLY A 154 3.99 2.82 -22.52
CA GLY A 154 2.76 2.47 -23.24
C GLY A 154 1.64 1.90 -22.34
N LYS A 155 1.99 1.40 -21.16
CA LYS A 155 1.05 0.86 -20.15
C LYS A 155 0.59 1.89 -19.13
N LEU A 156 1.02 3.15 -19.25
CA LEU A 156 0.65 4.23 -18.35
C LEU A 156 -0.87 4.50 -18.35
N CYS A 157 -1.50 4.38 -19.52
CA CYS A 157 -2.95 4.57 -19.67
C CYS A 157 -3.79 3.56 -18.86
N GLU A 158 -3.22 2.42 -18.47
CA GLU A 158 -3.90 1.48 -17.57
C GLU A 158 -4.10 2.08 -16.17
N ALA A 159 -3.26 3.03 -15.75
CA ALA A 159 -3.41 3.76 -14.51
C ALA A 159 -4.70 4.60 -14.48
N THR A 160 -5.22 4.98 -15.66
CA THR A 160 -6.35 5.90 -15.83
C THR A 160 -7.56 5.26 -16.51
N ALA A 161 -7.46 3.99 -16.92
CA ALA A 161 -8.56 3.21 -17.51
C ALA A 161 -9.47 2.50 -16.48
N GLY A 162 -9.47 2.95 -15.21
CA GLY A 162 -10.18 2.27 -14.11
C GLY A 162 -9.59 0.92 -13.71
N ALA A 163 -8.43 0.56 -14.26
CA ALA A 163 -7.92 -0.81 -14.25
C ALA A 163 -6.96 -1.12 -13.10
N THR A 164 -7.29 -0.79 -11.85
CA THR A 164 -6.51 -1.33 -10.70
C THR A 164 -7.34 -1.66 -9.47
N ASN A 165 -8.67 -1.72 -9.58
CA ASN A 165 -9.55 -2.04 -8.44
C ASN A 165 -10.54 -3.14 -8.83
N LEU A 166 -10.57 -4.22 -8.07
CA LEU A 166 -11.66 -5.18 -8.03
C LEU A 166 -12.51 -4.85 -6.81
N THR A 167 -13.74 -4.40 -7.05
CA THR A 167 -14.72 -4.18 -5.98
C THR A 167 -15.69 -5.34 -5.93
N TYR A 168 -16.13 -5.75 -4.75
CA TYR A 168 -17.17 -6.78 -4.65
C TYR A 168 -18.51 -6.28 -5.24
N PRO A 169 -19.24 -7.09 -6.05
CA PRO A 169 -18.81 -8.33 -6.70
C PRO A 169 -18.11 -8.06 -8.04
N SER A 170 -17.03 -8.79 -8.35
CA SER A 170 -16.33 -8.65 -9.65
C SER A 170 -15.51 -9.87 -10.04
N LYS A 171 -15.22 -10.00 -11.34
CA LYS A 171 -14.25 -10.94 -11.90
C LYS A 171 -13.35 -10.21 -12.90
N LYS A 172 -12.09 -10.62 -12.98
CA LYS A 172 -11.15 -10.08 -13.97
C LYS A 172 -10.11 -11.12 -14.37
N ALA A 173 -9.99 -11.32 -15.68
CA ALA A 173 -8.91 -12.07 -16.27
C ALA A 173 -7.70 -11.16 -16.51
N PHE A 174 -6.53 -11.73 -16.30
CA PHE A 174 -5.22 -11.27 -16.69
C PHE A 174 -4.56 -12.43 -17.45
N ASP A 175 -3.42 -12.19 -18.10
CA ASP A 175 -2.79 -13.16 -19.02
C ASP A 175 -2.83 -14.63 -18.55
N HIS A 176 -2.29 -14.91 -17.36
CA HIS A 176 -2.31 -16.25 -16.74
C HIS A 176 -3.05 -16.30 -15.41
N PHE A 177 -3.65 -15.19 -14.97
CA PHE A 177 -4.33 -15.10 -13.69
C PHE A 177 -5.80 -14.75 -13.91
N GLU A 178 -6.70 -15.39 -13.17
CA GLU A 178 -8.09 -14.97 -13.12
C GLU A 178 -8.46 -14.68 -11.67
N ALA A 179 -8.82 -13.43 -11.39
CA ALA A 179 -9.30 -13.00 -10.09
C ALA A 179 -10.83 -13.05 -10.05
N ASP A 180 -11.38 -13.67 -9.02
CA ASP A 180 -12.81 -13.87 -8.81
C ASP A 180 -13.17 -13.41 -7.40
N PHE A 181 -13.94 -12.32 -7.32
CA PHE A 181 -14.46 -11.75 -6.08
C PHE A 181 -15.99 -11.76 -6.10
N SER A 182 -16.57 -12.94 -6.35
CA SER A 182 -18.03 -13.09 -6.43
C SER A 182 -18.70 -13.30 -5.07
N ALA A 183 -17.93 -13.52 -3.99
CA ALA A 183 -18.44 -13.65 -2.63
C ALA A 183 -17.65 -12.74 -1.67
N PRO A 184 -18.32 -12.04 -0.75
CA PRO A 184 -17.70 -10.97 0.04
C PRO A 184 -16.61 -11.48 1.00
N ASN A 185 -16.71 -12.74 1.42
CA ASN A 185 -15.76 -13.44 2.28
C ASN A 185 -14.88 -14.44 1.51
N CYS A 186 -14.85 -14.36 0.18
CA CYS A 186 -14.06 -15.27 -0.65
C CYS A 186 -13.53 -14.55 -1.90
N PHE A 187 -12.23 -14.27 -1.86
CA PHE A 187 -11.46 -13.83 -3.02
C PHE A 187 -10.65 -15.02 -3.54
N GLN A 188 -10.80 -15.34 -4.82
CA GLN A 188 -10.07 -16.42 -5.48
C GLN A 188 -9.19 -15.91 -6.59
N VAL A 189 -8.00 -16.50 -6.71
CA VAL A 189 -7.13 -16.34 -7.86
C VAL A 189 -6.87 -17.71 -8.47
N ARG A 190 -7.22 -17.89 -9.74
CA ARG A 190 -6.86 -19.05 -10.55
C ARG A 190 -5.59 -18.73 -11.33
N TYR A 191 -4.65 -19.67 -11.34
CA TYR A 191 -3.43 -19.60 -12.17
C TYR A 191 -3.12 -20.96 -12.78
N THR A 192 -2.84 -20.98 -14.08
CA THR A 192 -2.41 -22.18 -14.80
C THR A 192 -0.89 -22.25 -14.80
N PHE A 193 -0.35 -23.21 -14.05
CA PHE A 193 1.08 -23.48 -14.00
C PHE A 193 1.44 -24.58 -14.99
N VAL A 194 2.37 -24.28 -15.90
CA VAL A 194 2.94 -25.26 -16.83
C VAL A 194 4.39 -25.47 -16.43
N LYS A 195 4.78 -26.71 -16.16
CA LYS A 195 6.16 -27.05 -15.79
C LYS A 195 7.10 -26.77 -16.97
N GLY A 196 8.26 -26.20 -16.71
CA GLY A 196 9.23 -25.78 -17.72
C GLY A 196 8.89 -24.47 -18.43
N ALA A 197 7.73 -23.85 -18.16
CA ALA A 197 7.34 -22.61 -18.83
C ALA A 197 8.04 -21.36 -18.27
N LEU A 198 8.43 -21.39 -16.99
CA LEU A 198 9.21 -20.31 -16.36
C LEU A 198 10.69 -20.67 -16.45
N LYS A 199 11.53 -19.80 -17.02
CA LYS A 199 12.98 -20.03 -17.09
C LYS A 199 13.62 -19.95 -15.69
N ASP A 200 14.88 -20.38 -15.59
CA ASP A 200 15.66 -20.30 -14.36
C ASP A 200 15.60 -18.88 -13.73
N LYS A 201 15.06 -18.80 -12.51
CA LYS A 201 14.83 -17.57 -11.71
C LYS A 201 13.66 -16.68 -12.17
N GLU A 202 12.94 -17.05 -13.23
CA GLU A 202 11.73 -16.35 -13.63
C GLU A 202 10.59 -16.59 -12.62
N ILE A 203 9.75 -15.56 -12.45
CA ILE A 203 8.64 -15.55 -11.50
C ILE A 203 7.43 -14.97 -12.22
N ALA A 204 6.36 -15.76 -12.32
CA ALA A 204 5.04 -15.25 -12.69
C ALA A 204 4.53 -14.35 -11.57
N LYS A 205 4.28 -13.08 -11.89
CA LYS A 205 3.78 -12.09 -10.94
C LYS A 205 2.35 -11.71 -11.32
N MET A 206 1.44 -11.82 -10.35
CA MET A 206 0.10 -11.28 -10.53
C MET A 206 0.20 -9.75 -10.71
N PRO A 207 -0.47 -9.17 -11.73
CA PRO A 207 -0.49 -7.73 -11.94
C PRO A 207 -0.88 -6.99 -10.65
N SER A 208 -0.32 -5.80 -10.46
CA SER A 208 -0.62 -5.01 -9.26
C SER A 208 -2.02 -4.37 -9.38
N PHE A 209 -2.92 -4.79 -8.51
CA PHE A 209 -4.25 -4.20 -8.32
C PHE A 209 -4.64 -4.22 -6.84
N PHE A 210 -5.80 -3.66 -6.55
CA PHE A 210 -6.42 -3.61 -5.25
C PHE A 210 -7.72 -4.43 -5.28
N VAL A 211 -8.04 -5.06 -4.15
CA VAL A 211 -9.31 -5.76 -3.92
C VAL A 211 -10.00 -5.07 -2.75
N ASP A 212 -11.04 -4.26 -2.98
CA ASP A 212 -11.66 -3.41 -1.95
C ASP A 212 -10.64 -2.66 -1.06
N GLY A 213 -9.64 -2.04 -1.70
CA GLY A 213 -8.57 -1.29 -1.01
C GLY A 213 -7.47 -2.16 -0.36
N ILE A 214 -7.54 -3.48 -0.50
CA ILE A 214 -6.47 -4.42 -0.11
C ILE A 214 -5.42 -4.45 -1.21
N THR A 215 -4.18 -4.13 -0.86
CA THR A 215 -3.03 -4.27 -1.77
C THR A 215 -2.69 -5.74 -1.92
N THR A 216 -2.63 -6.24 -3.15
CA THR A 216 -2.34 -7.65 -3.43
C THR A 216 -0.94 -7.84 -4.01
N ALA A 217 -0.19 -8.80 -3.48
CA ALA A 217 1.03 -9.31 -4.10
C ALA A 217 0.97 -10.84 -4.13
N LEU A 218 1.09 -11.41 -5.33
CA LEU A 218 1.19 -12.85 -5.56
C LEU A 218 2.29 -13.13 -6.59
N LEU A 219 3.18 -14.03 -6.23
CA LEU A 219 4.32 -14.48 -7.02
C LEU A 219 4.31 -16.01 -7.08
N ILE A 220 4.50 -16.56 -8.26
CA ILE A 220 4.60 -18.00 -8.50
C ILE A 220 5.90 -18.25 -9.26
N GLY A 221 6.70 -19.21 -8.81
CA GLY A 221 7.96 -19.55 -9.46
C GLY A 221 8.17 -21.04 -9.54
N GLU A 222 9.09 -21.45 -10.41
CA GLU A 222 9.56 -22.84 -10.44
C GLU A 222 10.35 -23.22 -9.19
N ILE A 223 10.34 -24.53 -8.90
CA ILE A 223 11.17 -25.13 -7.87
C ILE A 223 12.56 -25.35 -8.45
N GLN A 224 13.54 -24.68 -7.87
CA GLN A 224 14.93 -24.90 -8.21
C GLN A 224 15.40 -26.24 -7.61
N LYS A 225 16.18 -27.01 -8.37
CA LYS A 225 16.82 -28.23 -7.85
C LYS A 225 17.62 -27.89 -6.59
N LYS A 226 17.21 -28.41 -5.42
CA LYS A 226 17.97 -28.26 -4.17
C LYS A 226 19.35 -28.90 -4.34
N LYS A 227 20.42 -28.19 -3.93
CA LYS A 227 21.81 -28.69 -4.00
C LYS A 227 22.17 -29.77 -2.95
N LYS A 228 21.26 -30.07 -2.03
CA LYS A 228 21.25 -31.24 -1.13
C LYS A 228 19.84 -31.32 -0.56
N ALA A 229 19.25 -32.50 -0.50
CA ALA A 229 17.98 -32.68 0.20
C ALA A 229 18.24 -32.55 1.70
N ASP A 230 17.57 -31.61 2.37
CA ASP A 230 17.30 -31.75 3.80
C ASP A 230 16.54 -33.08 4.00
N PRO A 231 16.68 -33.75 5.16
CA PRO A 231 15.92 -34.95 5.45
C PRO A 231 14.46 -34.68 5.12
N ALA A 232 13.89 -35.44 4.18
CA ALA A 232 12.52 -35.23 3.75
C ALA A 232 11.63 -35.35 4.99
N GLU A 233 11.03 -34.22 5.42
CA GLU A 233 9.82 -34.32 6.22
C GLU A 233 8.90 -35.27 5.47
N THR A 234 8.38 -36.28 6.16
CA THR A 234 7.45 -37.25 5.58
C THR A 234 6.15 -36.52 5.23
N VAL A 235 6.11 -35.97 4.02
CA VAL A 235 4.92 -35.32 3.47
C VAL A 235 3.93 -36.41 3.08
N ASP A 236 2.68 -36.26 3.52
CA ASP A 236 1.59 -37.17 3.16
C ASP A 236 1.48 -37.29 1.62
N PRO A 237 1.57 -38.51 1.05
CA PRO A 237 1.49 -38.74 -0.39
C PRO A 237 0.15 -38.36 -1.01
N ASN A 238 -0.90 -38.14 -0.21
CA ASN A 238 -2.20 -37.66 -0.69
C ASN A 238 -2.34 -36.13 -0.60
N ARG A 239 -1.37 -35.44 0.00
CA ARG A 239 -1.44 -33.99 0.22
C ARG A 239 -1.33 -33.23 -1.10
N SER A 240 -2.27 -32.31 -1.31
CA SER A 240 -2.21 -31.33 -2.40
C SER A 240 -2.52 -29.94 -1.85
N GLY A 241 -1.86 -28.92 -2.39
CA GLY A 241 -1.99 -27.54 -1.93
C GLY A 241 -0.73 -26.98 -1.28
N LEU A 242 -0.86 -25.87 -0.56
CA LEU A 242 0.27 -25.17 0.05
C LEU A 242 0.90 -26.01 1.18
N LEU A 243 2.24 -26.09 1.20
CA LEU A 243 2.97 -26.69 2.31
C LEU A 243 2.71 -25.88 3.60
N GLU A 244 2.37 -26.58 4.67
CA GLU A 244 2.01 -25.98 5.96
C GLU A 244 3.18 -25.25 6.61
N HIS A 245 2.83 -24.19 7.34
CA HIS A 245 3.76 -23.43 8.15
C HIS A 245 2.95 -22.59 9.13
N GLU A 246 3.37 -22.52 10.40
CA GLU A 246 2.65 -21.82 11.49
C GLU A 246 2.32 -20.34 11.19
N ASN A 247 3.20 -19.69 10.42
CA ASN A 247 3.07 -18.28 10.05
C ASN A 247 2.22 -18.03 8.79
N ILE A 248 1.68 -19.05 8.14
CA ILE A 248 0.72 -18.85 7.05
C ILE A 248 -0.60 -18.38 7.66
N LYS A 249 -1.16 -17.30 7.13
CA LYS A 249 -2.44 -16.74 7.58
C LYS A 249 -3.35 -16.53 6.39
N ASN A 250 -4.57 -17.09 6.47
CA ASN A 250 -5.67 -16.80 5.56
C ASN A 250 -5.38 -17.05 4.07
N VAL A 251 -4.60 -18.09 3.80
CA VAL A 251 -4.32 -18.57 2.44
C VAL A 251 -4.66 -20.04 2.39
N LYS A 252 -5.54 -20.41 1.46
CA LYS A 252 -5.72 -21.80 1.02
C LYS A 252 -5.30 -21.91 -0.43
N VAL A 253 -4.57 -22.96 -0.79
CA VAL A 253 -4.23 -23.25 -2.18
C VAL A 253 -4.70 -24.65 -2.48
N ASP A 254 -5.59 -24.78 -3.47
CA ASP A 254 -5.93 -26.07 -4.07
C ASP A 254 -5.12 -26.23 -5.36
N CYS A 255 -4.51 -27.41 -5.55
CA CYS A 255 -3.70 -27.73 -6.73
C CYS A 255 -4.30 -28.96 -7.42
N LYS A 256 -4.64 -28.83 -8.70
CA LYS A 256 -5.18 -29.91 -9.52
C LYS A 256 -4.33 -30.10 -10.76
N LYS A 257 -3.91 -31.34 -11.04
CA LYS A 257 -3.28 -31.68 -12.32
C LYS A 257 -4.34 -31.72 -13.41
N THR A 258 -4.11 -30.99 -14.50
CA THR A 258 -5.01 -30.95 -15.67
C THR A 258 -4.45 -31.74 -16.86
N ASP A 259 -3.13 -31.85 -16.96
CA ASP A 259 -2.38 -32.59 -17.96
C ASP A 259 -1.01 -33.02 -17.37
N GLU A 260 -0.22 -33.85 -18.05
CA GLU A 260 1.09 -34.35 -17.62
C GLU A 260 1.99 -33.28 -17.01
N GLU A 261 2.04 -32.10 -17.64
CA GLU A 261 2.91 -30.98 -17.25
C GLU A 261 2.14 -29.73 -16.78
N THR A 262 0.80 -29.79 -16.73
CA THR A 262 -0.04 -28.62 -16.40
C THR A 262 -0.84 -28.81 -15.12
N PHE A 263 -0.85 -27.76 -14.30
CA PHE A 263 -1.49 -27.71 -12.99
C PHE A 263 -2.33 -26.45 -12.87
N GLN A 264 -3.58 -26.61 -12.46
CA GLN A 264 -4.45 -25.50 -12.06
C GLN A 264 -4.28 -25.23 -10.57
N LEU A 265 -3.82 -24.02 -10.24
CA LEU A 265 -3.80 -23.50 -8.88
C LEU A 265 -5.07 -22.68 -8.64
N THR A 266 -5.70 -22.89 -7.50
CA THR A 266 -6.79 -22.04 -6.98
C THR A 266 -6.40 -21.54 -5.61
N ILE A 267 -6.01 -20.26 -5.54
CA ILE A 267 -5.64 -19.57 -4.30
C ILE A 267 -6.89 -18.90 -3.76
N THR A 268 -7.27 -19.21 -2.51
CA THR A 268 -8.44 -18.66 -1.85
C THR A 268 -8.03 -17.89 -0.59
N ILE A 269 -8.61 -16.70 -0.42
CA ILE A 269 -8.39 -15.78 0.70
C ILE A 269 -9.75 -15.27 1.17
N ASP A 270 -9.90 -15.05 2.47
CA ASP A 270 -11.05 -14.32 3.01
C ASP A 270 -10.67 -12.83 3.22
N PRO A 271 -11.10 -11.91 2.33
CA PRO A 271 -10.65 -10.51 2.39
C PRO A 271 -11.22 -9.75 3.59
N THR A 272 -12.18 -10.30 4.33
CA THR A 272 -12.76 -9.64 5.52
C THR A 272 -11.93 -9.88 6.79
N LYS A 273 -10.98 -10.82 6.77
CA LYS A 273 -10.15 -11.15 7.92
C LYS A 273 -8.86 -10.32 7.97
N THR A 274 -8.36 -10.09 9.18
CA THR A 274 -7.07 -9.43 9.42
C THR A 274 -6.29 -10.12 10.53
N PHE A 275 -4.96 -10.14 10.40
CA PHE A 275 -4.01 -10.89 11.25
C PHE A 275 -2.90 -9.96 11.73
N GLY A 276 -3.24 -9.07 12.66
CA GLY A 276 -2.30 -8.11 13.22
C GLY A 276 -1.81 -7.06 12.22
N ARG A 277 -0.98 -6.15 12.72
CA ARG A 277 -0.38 -5.07 11.93
C ARG A 277 0.98 -5.51 11.40
N THR A 278 1.35 -4.98 10.24
CA THR A 278 2.72 -5.10 9.73
C THR A 278 3.70 -4.41 10.68
N GLY A 279 4.99 -4.78 10.65
CA GLY A 279 6.04 -4.13 11.46
C GLY A 279 6.27 -2.64 11.17
N SER A 280 5.50 -2.02 10.26
CA SER A 280 5.46 -0.57 10.07
C SER A 280 4.26 0.10 10.76
N ALA A 281 3.34 -0.69 11.32
CA ALA A 281 2.01 -0.33 11.79
C ALA A 281 1.06 0.34 10.79
N LYS A 282 1.49 0.64 9.56
CA LYS A 282 0.70 1.37 8.53
C LYS A 282 -0.37 0.53 7.84
N SER A 283 -0.31 -0.79 8.01
CA SER A 283 -1.18 -1.74 7.33
C SER A 283 -1.52 -2.92 8.25
N LEU A 284 -2.74 -3.42 8.12
CA LEU A 284 -3.19 -4.71 8.62
C LEU A 284 -2.86 -5.80 7.61
N MET A 285 -2.38 -6.94 8.10
CA MET A 285 -2.18 -8.13 7.28
C MET A 285 -3.52 -8.80 7.01
N VAL A 286 -3.86 -9.04 5.75
CA VAL A 286 -5.08 -9.78 5.37
C VAL A 286 -4.73 -11.25 5.12
N ALA A 287 -3.65 -11.50 4.38
CA ALA A 287 -3.17 -12.84 4.12
C ALA A 287 -1.66 -12.86 3.86
N THR A 288 -0.98 -13.94 4.25
CA THR A 288 0.44 -14.15 3.93
C THR A 288 0.76 -15.63 3.80
N SER A 289 1.66 -15.96 2.87
CA SER A 289 2.31 -17.26 2.80
C SER A 289 3.59 -17.34 3.65
N SER A 290 3.99 -16.25 4.33
CA SER A 290 5.24 -16.16 5.09
C SER A 290 6.49 -16.39 4.22
N GLY A 291 6.55 -15.75 3.05
CA GLY A 291 7.61 -15.90 2.06
C GLY A 291 7.30 -16.99 1.03
N TYR A 292 8.31 -17.45 0.29
CA TYR A 292 8.12 -18.53 -0.67
C TYR A 292 7.83 -19.85 0.05
N ARG A 293 6.77 -20.54 -0.38
CA ARG A 293 6.35 -21.86 0.10
C ARG A 293 6.07 -22.77 -1.07
N GLU A 294 6.37 -24.06 -0.91
CA GLU A 294 6.11 -25.07 -1.93
C GLU A 294 4.61 -25.34 -2.04
N VAL A 295 4.12 -25.50 -3.26
CA VAL A 295 2.78 -26.01 -3.56
C VAL A 295 2.94 -27.46 -4.01
N LEU A 296 2.23 -28.35 -3.35
CA LEU A 296 2.31 -29.79 -3.52
C LEU A 296 1.15 -30.31 -4.37
N TYR A 297 1.40 -31.40 -5.09
CA TYR A 297 0.37 -32.25 -5.68
C TYR A 297 0.74 -33.71 -5.39
N LYS A 298 -0.14 -34.42 -4.66
CA LYS A 298 0.12 -35.79 -4.19
C LYS A 298 1.48 -35.96 -3.51
N GLY A 299 1.79 -35.07 -2.57
CA GLY A 299 3.05 -35.02 -1.82
C GLY A 299 4.26 -34.52 -2.61
N LEU A 300 4.15 -34.35 -3.93
CA LEU A 300 5.27 -33.90 -4.77
C LEU A 300 5.25 -32.39 -4.96
N PRO A 301 6.38 -31.69 -4.79
CA PRO A 301 6.47 -30.27 -5.05
C PRO A 301 6.28 -29.93 -6.54
N VAL A 302 5.38 -28.99 -6.84
CA VAL A 302 5.04 -28.55 -8.21
C VAL A 302 5.65 -27.19 -8.52
N CYS A 303 5.38 -26.19 -7.69
CA CYS A 303 5.87 -24.83 -7.82
C CYS A 303 6.09 -24.21 -6.43
N ARG A 304 6.57 -22.98 -6.38
CA ARG A 304 6.62 -22.18 -5.15
C ARG A 304 5.78 -20.91 -5.29
N LEU A 305 5.11 -20.54 -4.21
CA LEU A 305 4.24 -19.38 -4.13
C LEU A 305 4.70 -18.43 -3.01
N ASN A 306 4.68 -17.13 -3.27
CA ASN A 306 4.81 -16.09 -2.26
C ASN A 306 3.63 -15.11 -2.39
N LEU A 307 2.89 -14.93 -1.31
CA LEU A 307 1.68 -14.12 -1.28
C LEU A 307 1.68 -13.21 -0.06
N ASN A 308 1.34 -11.93 -0.29
CA ASN A 308 1.15 -10.94 0.77
C ASN A 308 0.04 -9.97 0.41
N PHE A 309 -1.02 -9.94 1.23
CA PHE A 309 -2.18 -9.08 1.05
C PHE A 309 -2.30 -8.17 2.28
N TYR A 310 -2.40 -6.86 2.05
CA TYR A 310 -2.40 -5.87 3.12
C TYR A 310 -3.50 -4.84 2.92
N LYS A 311 -4.20 -4.52 4.00
CA LYS A 311 -5.13 -3.40 4.06
C LYS A 311 -4.46 -2.23 4.74
N SER A 312 -4.51 -1.04 4.16
CA SER A 312 -4.00 0.15 4.87
C SER A 312 -4.81 0.38 6.14
N ALA A 313 -4.13 0.64 7.25
CA ALA A 313 -4.75 0.87 8.54
C ALA A 313 -3.91 1.87 9.32
N LYS A 314 -4.44 3.07 9.52
CA LYS A 314 -3.85 4.04 10.43
C LYS A 314 -4.24 3.68 11.87
N ILE A 315 -3.43 4.05 12.85
CA ILE A 315 -3.85 4.06 14.26
C ILE A 315 -4.53 5.40 14.53
N THR A 316 -5.72 5.35 15.10
CA THR A 316 -6.58 6.49 15.37
C THR A 316 -6.60 6.86 16.85
N ASP A 317 -6.90 8.12 17.15
CA ASP A 317 -7.08 8.60 18.52
C ASP A 317 -8.17 7.80 19.24
N ASP A 318 -9.23 7.42 18.54
CA ASP A 318 -10.34 6.62 19.10
C ASP A 318 -9.89 5.21 19.48
N GLU A 319 -9.07 4.54 18.66
CA GLU A 319 -8.47 3.25 19.02
C GLU A 319 -7.60 3.36 20.28
N VAL A 320 -6.76 4.40 20.36
CA VAL A 320 -5.91 4.63 21.54
C VAL A 320 -6.76 4.97 22.77
N ARG A 321 -7.79 5.79 22.61
CA ARG A 321 -8.71 6.17 23.69
C ARG A 321 -9.43 4.94 24.24
N ALA A 322 -10.00 4.10 23.38
CA ALA A 322 -10.70 2.89 23.80
C ALA A 322 -9.79 1.94 24.60
N VAL A 323 -8.54 1.75 24.15
CA VAL A 323 -7.55 0.94 24.88
C VAL A 323 -7.20 1.59 26.23
N LEU A 324 -7.04 2.91 26.28
CA LEU A 324 -6.75 3.61 27.54
C LEU A 324 -7.94 3.58 28.50
N GLU A 325 -9.18 3.65 28.01
CA GLU A 325 -10.38 3.49 28.82
C GLU A 325 -10.47 2.07 29.41
N GLU A 326 -10.11 1.04 28.64
CA GLU A 326 -9.99 -0.33 29.16
C GLU A 326 -8.90 -0.46 30.25
N LEU A 327 -7.74 0.14 30.03
CA LEU A 327 -6.59 0.04 30.93
C LEU A 327 -6.72 0.89 32.20
N LEU A 328 -7.32 2.08 32.09
CA LEU A 328 -7.31 3.10 33.13
C LEU A 328 -8.70 3.39 33.72
N GLY A 329 -9.78 3.07 33.02
CA GLY A 329 -11.14 3.50 33.39
C GLY A 329 -11.65 2.94 34.73
N GLY A 330 -11.07 1.84 35.23
CA GLY A 330 -11.39 1.25 36.53
C GLY A 330 -10.50 1.72 37.69
N LEU A 331 -9.54 2.63 37.44
CA LEU A 331 -8.57 3.08 38.43
C LEU A 331 -8.99 4.41 39.07
N SER A 332 -8.58 4.66 40.30
CA SER A 332 -8.75 5.97 40.94
C SER A 332 -7.81 7.01 40.34
N HIS A 333 -8.12 8.29 40.54
CA HIS A 333 -7.28 9.40 40.08
C HIS A 333 -5.83 9.29 40.60
N GLU A 334 -5.66 8.93 41.88
CA GLU A 334 -4.34 8.75 42.49
C GLU A 334 -3.59 7.57 41.86
N ALA A 335 -4.31 6.47 41.58
CA ALA A 335 -3.73 5.29 40.96
C ALA A 335 -3.28 5.57 39.52
N VAL A 336 -4.07 6.30 38.72
CA VAL A 336 -3.69 6.70 37.37
C VAL A 336 -2.49 7.65 37.38
N THR A 337 -2.48 8.62 38.29
CA THR A 337 -1.41 9.63 38.39
C THR A 337 -0.08 9.02 38.85
N ALA A 338 -0.11 7.93 39.62
CA ALA A 338 1.08 7.19 40.03
C ALA A 338 1.69 6.32 38.92
N LEU A 339 0.98 6.05 37.82
CA LEU A 339 1.49 5.23 36.73
C LEU A 339 2.57 5.97 35.94
N SER A 340 3.66 5.26 35.62
CA SER A 340 4.66 5.79 34.71
C SER A 340 4.13 5.82 33.28
N PHE A 341 4.35 6.92 32.55
CA PHE A 341 3.98 7.01 31.13
C PHE A 341 4.60 5.88 30.29
N LYS A 342 5.82 5.44 30.63
CA LYS A 342 6.50 4.34 29.94
C LYS A 342 5.72 3.04 30.06
N THR A 343 5.17 2.75 31.24
CA THR A 343 4.33 1.58 31.49
C THR A 343 3.04 1.66 30.68
N VAL A 344 2.33 2.78 30.78
CA VAL A 344 1.08 3.00 30.03
C VAL A 344 1.29 2.86 28.52
N LEU A 345 2.35 3.47 27.98
CA LEU A 345 2.67 3.35 26.55
C LEU A 345 2.95 1.90 26.15
N LYS A 346 3.68 1.13 26.97
CA LYS A 346 3.94 -0.29 26.72
C LYS A 346 2.67 -1.12 26.71
N ASP A 347 1.75 -0.86 27.64
CA ASP A 347 0.48 -1.60 27.74
C ASP A 347 -0.44 -1.27 26.55
N VAL A 348 -0.50 0.01 26.15
CA VAL A 348 -1.21 0.44 24.93
C VAL A 348 -0.63 -0.24 23.69
N LEU A 349 0.70 -0.26 23.52
CA LEU A 349 1.34 -0.95 22.39
C LEU A 349 0.99 -2.43 22.38
N THR A 350 1.04 -3.09 23.54
CA THR A 350 0.72 -4.51 23.68
C THR A 350 -0.73 -4.79 23.29
N LYS A 351 -1.68 -3.98 23.78
CA LYS A 351 -3.11 -4.12 23.46
C LYS A 351 -3.44 -3.85 21.99
N LEU A 352 -2.70 -2.94 21.35
CA LEU A 352 -2.82 -2.67 19.91
C LEU A 352 -2.06 -3.69 19.04
N GLY A 353 -1.37 -4.67 19.64
CA GLY A 353 -0.56 -5.66 18.92
C GLY A 353 0.63 -5.04 18.19
N LEU A 354 1.25 -4.02 18.80
CA LEU A 354 2.36 -3.25 18.25
C LEU A 354 3.67 -3.58 18.96
N GLU A 355 4.75 -3.64 18.18
CA GLU A 355 6.11 -3.73 18.73
C GLU A 355 6.54 -2.41 19.41
N GLU A 356 7.52 -2.50 20.32
CA GLU A 356 8.07 -1.35 21.05
C GLU A 356 8.59 -0.23 20.14
N SER A 357 9.10 -0.60 18.96
CA SER A 357 9.58 0.32 17.92
C SER A 357 8.51 1.31 17.43
N HIS A 358 7.22 1.01 17.62
CA HIS A 358 6.11 1.87 17.22
C HIS A 358 5.77 2.94 18.27
N GLY A 359 6.34 2.87 19.47
CA GLY A 359 6.00 3.75 20.59
C GLY A 359 6.09 5.23 20.24
N GLU A 360 7.14 5.64 19.53
CA GLU A 360 7.34 7.05 19.17
C GLU A 360 6.28 7.60 18.21
N ALA A 361 5.67 6.73 17.38
CA ALA A 361 4.65 7.14 16.42
C ALA A 361 3.29 7.46 17.08
N ILE A 362 2.98 6.82 18.21
CA ILE A 362 1.71 7.01 18.93
C ILE A 362 1.86 7.76 20.26
N LYS A 363 3.08 8.06 20.67
CA LYS A 363 3.42 8.67 21.96
C LYS A 363 2.59 9.90 22.30
N GLU A 364 2.49 10.86 21.38
CA GLU A 364 1.74 12.10 21.62
C GLU A 364 0.23 11.84 21.71
N MET A 365 -0.28 10.91 20.91
CA MET A 365 -1.67 10.47 20.98
C MET A 365 -2.00 9.86 22.35
N VAL A 366 -1.14 8.98 22.85
CA VAL A 366 -1.27 8.37 24.19
C VAL A 366 -1.21 9.45 25.28
N LYS A 367 -0.23 10.36 25.22
CA LYS A 367 -0.12 11.46 26.21
C LYS A 367 -1.37 12.31 26.28
N ASN A 368 -1.88 12.75 25.13
CA ASN A 368 -3.05 13.61 25.08
C ASN A 368 -4.28 12.90 25.64
N ASN A 369 -4.51 11.65 25.26
CA ASN A 369 -5.65 10.88 25.76
C ASN A 369 -5.55 10.57 27.27
N VAL A 370 -4.35 10.27 27.79
CA VAL A 370 -4.14 10.11 29.25
C VAL A 370 -4.48 11.40 29.99
N LYS A 371 -4.02 12.55 29.48
CA LYS A 371 -4.33 13.87 30.07
C LYS A 371 -5.83 14.15 30.07
N ASP A 372 -6.52 13.83 28.97
CA ASP A 372 -7.98 13.97 28.88
C ASP A 372 -8.71 13.09 29.90
N ILE A 373 -8.25 11.84 30.10
CA ILE A 373 -8.85 10.91 31.07
C ILE A 373 -8.68 11.44 32.49
N ILE A 374 -7.47 11.87 32.87
CA ILE A 374 -7.21 12.44 34.20
C ILE A 374 -8.09 13.68 34.44
N GLY A 375 -8.18 14.58 33.45
CA GLY A 375 -9.00 15.79 33.58
C GLY A 375 -10.51 15.52 33.72
N LYS A 376 -11.02 14.39 33.21
CA LYS A 376 -12.41 13.96 33.42
C LYS A 376 -12.65 13.34 34.80
N MET A 377 -11.61 12.77 35.44
CA MET A 377 -11.71 12.20 36.78
C MET A 377 -11.69 13.27 37.88
N GLU A 378 -11.25 14.49 37.56
CA GLU A 378 -11.24 15.65 38.46
C GLU A 378 -12.57 16.43 38.50
N GLN A 379 -13.49 16.13 37.57
CA GLN A 379 -14.83 16.71 37.47
C GLN A 379 -15.87 15.77 38.08
#